data_AF-A0A2D9M4Q4-F1
#
_entry.id   AF-A0A2D9M4Q4-F1
#
_cell.length_a   1.000
_cell.length_b   1.000
_cell.length_c   1.000
_cell.angle_alpha   90.00
_cell.angle_beta   90.00
_cell.angle_gamma   90.00
#
_symmetry.space_group_name_H-M   'P 1'
#
loop_
_entity.id
_entity.type
_entity.pdbx_description
1 polymer ?
#
loop_
_entity_poly.entity_id
_entity_poly.type
_entity_poly.pdbx_seq_one_letter_code
_entity_poly.pdbx_strand_id
1 'polypeptide(L)'
;MIRKFIAAAAATLAFAGSAAAGPFYVNVERNDGFVGSDHSGAINEAHVGVEGQLAPNVTGYAQAGPAYLQPSVGDGEVEFSGKAGGSVALGESTSIYGEVSFVTGEDSNGYGVKSGIKHVF
;
A
#
# COMPACT_ATOMS: atom_id res chain seq x y z
N MET A 1 15.01 5.04 22.61
CA MET A 1 14.34 6.35 22.40
C MET A 1 13.78 6.49 20.99
N ILE A 2 14.53 6.13 19.94
CA ILE A 2 14.06 6.12 18.53
C ILE A 2 12.76 5.31 18.31
N ARG A 3 12.66 4.11 18.89
CA ARG A 3 11.45 3.26 18.76
C ARG A 3 10.17 3.92 19.32
N LYS A 4 10.29 4.69 20.41
CA LYS A 4 9.16 5.44 20.99
C LYS A 4 8.81 6.70 20.18
N PHE A 5 9.80 7.26 19.47
CA PHE A 5 9.60 8.41 18.59
C PHE A 5 8.83 8.04 17.31
N ILE A 6 9.14 6.88 16.72
CA ILE A 6 8.42 6.36 15.54
C ILE A 6 6.98 6.00 15.89
N ALA A 7 6.75 5.34 17.04
CA ALA A 7 5.41 5.00 17.51
C ALA A 7 4.57 6.26 17.85
N ALA A 8 5.19 7.29 18.44
CA ALA A 8 4.50 8.55 18.73
C ALA A 8 4.17 9.34 17.45
N ALA A 9 5.05 9.31 16.44
CA ALA A 9 4.81 9.96 15.15
C ALA A 9 3.65 9.30 14.37
N ALA A 10 3.59 7.95 14.38
CA ALA A 10 2.47 7.20 13.81
C ALA A 10 1.14 7.51 14.51
N ALA A 11 1.16 7.63 15.85
CA ALA A 11 -0.04 7.96 16.63
C ALA A 11 -0.54 9.38 16.36
N THR A 12 0.35 10.36 16.15
CA THR A 12 -0.06 11.74 15.81
C THR A 12 -0.67 11.89 14.42
N LEU A 13 -0.28 11.05 13.45
CA LEU A 13 -0.85 11.05 12.10
C LEU A 13 -2.19 10.31 12.03
N ALA A 14 -2.44 9.38 12.95
CA ALA A 14 -3.71 8.64 13.04
C ALA A 14 -4.90 9.49 13.58
N PHE A 15 -4.65 10.69 14.10
CA PHE A 15 -5.67 11.60 14.64
C PHE A 15 -6.01 12.81 13.74
N ALA A 16 -5.42 12.90 12.53
CA ALA A 16 -5.78 13.94 11.58
C ALA A 16 -7.02 13.52 10.78
N GLY A 17 -8.15 14.18 11.07
CA GLY A 17 -9.46 13.90 10.50
C GLY A 17 -9.48 13.80 8.96
N SER A 18 -10.25 12.84 8.49
CA SER A 18 -10.49 12.39 7.11
C SER A 18 -11.24 13.39 6.21
N ALA A 19 -10.90 14.68 6.23
CA ALA A 19 -11.68 15.68 5.49
C ALA A 19 -10.91 16.83 4.79
N ALA A 20 -9.57 16.95 4.86
CA ALA A 20 -8.88 18.05 4.16
C ALA A 20 -7.34 17.91 3.98
N ALA A 21 -6.78 16.73 3.73
CA ALA A 21 -5.33 16.51 3.85
C ALA A 21 -4.51 16.53 2.53
N GLY A 22 -4.75 17.46 1.58
CA GLY A 22 -3.87 17.60 0.40
C GLY A 22 -3.67 16.30 -0.43
N PRO A 23 -2.65 16.21 -1.31
CA PRO A 23 -2.38 14.98 -2.05
C PRO A 23 -1.74 13.89 -1.19
N PHE A 24 -1.40 14.17 0.08
CA PHE A 24 -0.66 13.26 0.94
C PHE A 24 -1.59 12.45 1.84
N TYR A 25 -1.26 11.18 2.06
CA TYR A 25 -2.06 10.31 2.93
C TYR A 25 -1.17 9.34 3.70
N VAL A 26 -1.78 8.72 4.71
CA VAL A 26 -1.24 7.53 5.38
C VAL A 26 -2.11 6.34 5.03
N ASN A 27 -1.50 5.19 4.77
CA ASN A 27 -2.21 3.97 4.45
C ASN A 27 -1.67 2.83 5.32
N VAL A 28 -2.55 2.22 6.10
CA VAL A 28 -2.25 1.06 6.92
C VAL A 28 -3.01 -0.12 6.34
N GLU A 29 -2.28 -1.08 5.80
CA GLU A 29 -2.85 -2.20 5.05
C GLU A 29 -2.37 -3.52 5.62
N ARG A 30 -3.24 -4.53 5.62
CA ARG A 30 -2.86 -5.91 5.90
C ARG A 30 -3.26 -6.77 4.71
N ASN A 31 -2.28 -7.48 4.17
CA ASN A 31 -2.45 -8.42 3.06
C ASN A 31 -2.27 -9.84 3.58
N ASP A 32 -3.37 -10.58 3.73
CA ASP A 32 -3.33 -11.99 4.13
C ASP A 32 -3.40 -12.91 2.92
N GLY A 33 -2.55 -13.93 2.90
CA GLY A 33 -2.60 -15.03 1.94
C GLY A 33 -3.28 -16.26 2.55
N PHE A 34 -4.21 -16.86 1.82
CA PHE A 34 -4.86 -18.12 2.22
C PHE A 34 -4.82 -19.13 1.07
N VAL A 35 -4.59 -20.39 1.40
CA VAL A 35 -4.79 -21.54 0.49
C VAL A 35 -5.86 -22.42 1.12
N GLY A 36 -7.09 -22.34 0.60
CA GLY A 36 -8.23 -22.96 1.27
C GLY A 36 -8.50 -22.32 2.63
N SER A 37 -8.49 -23.10 3.70
CA SER A 37 -8.61 -22.62 5.09
C SER A 37 -7.27 -22.24 5.72
N ASP A 38 -6.14 -22.51 5.07
CA ASP A 38 -4.82 -22.40 5.67
C ASP A 38 -4.23 -21.00 5.43
N HIS A 39 -3.93 -20.28 6.53
CA HIS A 39 -3.27 -18.98 6.47
C HIS A 39 -1.80 -19.16 6.09
N SER A 40 -1.42 -18.63 4.94
CA SER A 40 -0.07 -18.76 4.37
C SER A 40 0.90 -17.69 4.90
N GLY A 41 0.37 -16.63 5.50
CA GLY A 41 1.13 -15.50 6.03
C GLY A 41 0.40 -14.18 5.78
N ALA A 42 0.95 -13.11 6.35
CA ALA A 42 0.44 -11.77 6.19
C ALA A 42 1.56 -10.75 6.00
N ILE A 43 1.26 -9.65 5.31
CA ILE A 43 2.13 -8.46 5.28
C ILE A 43 1.33 -7.31 5.88
N ASN A 44 1.85 -6.69 6.93
CA ASN A 44 1.24 -5.51 7.56
C ASN A 44 2.07 -4.29 7.17
N GLU A 45 1.49 -3.39 6.39
CA GLU A 45 2.17 -2.22 5.83
C GLU A 45 1.67 -0.95 6.50
N ALA A 46 2.58 -0.02 6.76
CA ALA A 46 2.27 1.33 7.19
C ALA A 46 3.00 2.32 6.29
N HIS A 47 2.31 2.84 5.27
CA HIS A 47 2.88 3.72 4.27
C HIS A 47 2.48 5.18 4.47
N VAL A 48 3.36 6.07 4.03
CA VAL A 48 3.02 7.44 3.67
C VAL A 48 2.97 7.50 2.15
N GLY A 49 1.95 8.15 1.61
CA GLY A 49 1.72 8.22 0.19
C GLY A 49 1.37 9.61 -0.31
N VAL A 50 1.42 9.74 -1.63
CA VAL A 50 0.92 10.88 -2.39
C VAL A 50 0.03 10.36 -3.52
N GLU A 51 -1.11 11.00 -3.77
CA GLU A 51 -2.02 10.71 -4.87
C GLU A 51 -2.52 11.98 -5.54
N GLY A 52 -2.96 11.85 -6.79
CA GLY A 52 -3.56 12.97 -7.50
C GLY A 52 -3.90 12.69 -8.95
N GLN A 53 -4.44 13.72 -9.59
CA GLN A 53 -4.69 13.74 -11.02
C GLN A 53 -3.40 14.10 -11.76
N LEU A 54 -2.95 13.24 -12.68
CA LEU A 54 -1.76 13.44 -13.49
C LEU A 54 -2.08 14.08 -14.85
N ALA A 55 -3.29 13.81 -15.36
CA ALA A 55 -3.86 14.37 -16.59
C ALA A 55 -5.41 14.32 -16.51
N PRO A 56 -6.16 14.95 -17.43
CA PRO A 56 -7.63 15.03 -17.33
C PRO A 56 -8.34 13.69 -17.08
N ASN A 57 -7.84 12.59 -17.66
CA ASN A 57 -8.38 11.25 -17.51
C ASN A 57 -7.42 10.27 -16.82
N VAL A 58 -6.35 10.76 -16.16
CA VAL A 58 -5.33 9.91 -15.53
C VAL A 58 -5.16 10.30 -14.07
N THR A 59 -5.31 9.31 -13.18
CA THR A 59 -4.98 9.44 -11.75
C THR A 59 -3.82 8.52 -11.41
N GLY A 60 -3.04 8.88 -10.38
CA GLY A 60 -1.96 8.05 -9.92
C GLY A 60 -1.62 8.30 -8.46
N TYR A 61 -0.87 7.36 -7.89
CA TYR A 61 -0.37 7.42 -6.53
C TYR A 61 0.99 6.74 -6.42
N ALA A 62 1.73 7.12 -5.38
CA ALA A 62 2.91 6.42 -4.92
C ALA A 62 2.93 6.43 -3.38
N GLN A 63 3.30 5.32 -2.77
CA GLN A 63 3.36 5.17 -1.33
C GLN A 63 4.52 4.25 -0.93
N ALA A 64 5.12 4.50 0.24
CA ALA A 64 6.17 3.64 0.78
C ALA A 64 6.27 3.76 2.30
N GLY A 65 6.87 2.75 2.93
CA GLY A 65 7.04 2.71 4.39
C GLY A 65 7.45 1.32 4.88
N PRO A 66 7.46 1.11 6.20
CA PRO A 66 7.73 -0.21 6.77
C PRO A 66 6.62 -1.22 6.46
N ALA A 67 7.05 -2.46 6.23
CA ALA A 67 6.22 -3.66 6.19
C ALA A 67 6.68 -4.63 7.28
N TYR A 68 5.75 -5.19 8.04
CA TYR A 68 5.99 -6.35 8.88
C TYR A 68 5.52 -7.61 8.16
N LEU A 69 6.48 -8.42 7.72
CA LEU A 69 6.26 -9.70 7.07
C LEU A 69 6.05 -10.73 8.17
N GLN A 70 4.86 -11.32 8.18
CA GLN A 70 4.45 -12.30 9.16
C GLN A 70 4.25 -13.65 8.46
N PRO A 71 5.26 -14.54 8.48
CA PRO A 71 5.12 -15.87 7.91
C PRO A 71 4.11 -16.71 8.72
N SER A 72 3.56 -17.74 8.08
CA SER A 72 2.67 -18.70 8.75
C SER A 72 3.36 -19.54 9.83
N VAL A 73 4.68 -19.72 9.71
CA VAL A 73 5.54 -20.40 10.67
C VAL A 73 6.86 -19.64 10.82
N GLY A 74 7.39 -19.60 12.04
CA GLY A 74 8.64 -18.89 12.35
C GLY A 74 8.43 -17.43 12.77
N ASP A 75 9.54 -16.70 12.88
CA ASP A 75 9.55 -15.31 13.30
C ASP A 75 9.31 -14.38 12.10
N GLY A 76 8.58 -13.29 12.34
CA GLY A 76 8.39 -12.24 11.34
C GLY A 76 9.47 -11.18 11.36
N GLU A 77 9.59 -10.45 10.26
CA GLU A 77 10.63 -9.45 10.01
C GLU A 77 10.05 -8.10 9.59
N VAL A 78 10.80 -7.02 9.84
CA VAL A 78 10.41 -5.67 9.39
C VAL A 78 11.28 -5.30 8.21
N GLU A 79 10.63 -5.09 7.08
CA GLU A 79 11.24 -4.71 5.81
C GLU A 79 10.72 -3.35 5.34
N PHE A 80 11.23 -2.86 4.22
CA PHE A 80 10.72 -1.68 3.55
C PHE A 80 9.92 -2.09 2.31
N SER A 81 8.73 -1.50 2.14
CA SER A 81 7.87 -1.75 1.00
C SER A 81 7.42 -0.46 0.35
N GLY A 82 6.99 -0.59 -0.91
CA GLY A 82 6.41 0.52 -1.65
C GLY A 82 5.49 0.05 -2.76
N LYS A 83 4.55 0.92 -3.12
CA LYS A 83 3.60 0.71 -4.22
C LYS A 83 3.45 1.98 -5.02
N ALA A 84 3.34 1.84 -6.34
CA ALA A 84 2.98 2.93 -7.23
C ALA A 84 1.96 2.41 -8.23
N GLY A 85 0.91 3.19 -8.46
CA GLY A 85 -0.19 2.77 -9.33
C GLY A 85 -0.95 3.94 -9.89
N GLY A 86 -1.92 3.63 -10.74
CA GLY A 86 -2.76 4.63 -11.36
C GLY A 86 -3.86 4.03 -12.21
N SER A 87 -4.72 4.91 -12.70
CA SER A 87 -5.84 4.54 -13.55
C SER A 87 -6.06 5.53 -14.68
N VAL A 88 -6.56 5.03 -15.82
CA VAL A 88 -6.94 5.81 -16.99
C VAL A 88 -8.42 5.60 -17.25
N ALA A 89 -9.20 6.68 -17.25
CA ALA A 89 -10.60 6.63 -17.65
C ALA A 89 -10.69 6.52 -19.18
N LEU A 90 -11.42 5.50 -19.65
CA LEU A 90 -11.72 5.26 -21.07
C LEU A 90 -13.04 5.90 -21.51
N GLY A 91 -13.87 6.30 -20.55
CA GLY A 91 -15.16 6.96 -20.72
C GLY A 91 -15.78 7.22 -19.34
N GLU A 92 -17.07 7.53 -19.29
CA GLU A 92 -17.76 7.86 -18.04
C GLU A 92 -17.90 6.65 -17.09
N SER A 93 -18.07 5.44 -17.64
CA SER A 93 -18.34 4.22 -16.88
C SER A 93 -17.18 3.24 -16.79
N THR A 94 -16.08 3.45 -17.53
CA THR A 94 -15.01 2.45 -17.69
C THR A 94 -13.63 3.05 -17.45
N SER A 95 -12.80 2.37 -16.67
CA SER A 95 -11.39 2.69 -16.50
C SER A 95 -10.52 1.44 -16.51
N ILE A 96 -9.24 1.62 -16.88
CA ILE A 96 -8.19 0.62 -16.71
C ILE A 96 -7.25 1.08 -15.60
N TYR A 97 -6.67 0.15 -14.85
CA TYR A 97 -5.76 0.48 -13.76
C TYR A 97 -4.60 -0.50 -13.69
N GLY A 98 -3.50 -0.03 -13.09
CA GLY A 98 -2.29 -0.79 -12.86
C GLY A 98 -1.59 -0.35 -11.58
N GLU A 99 -0.86 -1.27 -10.96
CA GLU A 99 -0.03 -1.06 -9.78
C GLU A 99 1.21 -1.96 -9.87
N VAL A 100 2.35 -1.40 -9.48
CA VAL A 100 3.57 -2.15 -9.17
C VAL A 100 3.87 -2.01 -7.69
N SER A 101 4.40 -3.06 -7.09
CA SER A 101 4.81 -3.08 -5.70
C SER A 101 6.16 -3.76 -5.52
N PHE A 102 6.84 -3.40 -4.44
CA PHE A 102 8.01 -4.13 -3.98
C PHE A 102 8.03 -4.22 -2.46
N VAL A 103 8.76 -5.21 -1.97
CA VAL A 103 9.16 -5.36 -0.57
C VAL A 103 10.61 -5.81 -0.54
N THR A 104 11.43 -5.20 0.32
CA THR A 104 12.81 -5.63 0.51
C THR A 104 12.87 -6.96 1.26
N GLY A 105 14.01 -7.62 1.18
CA GLY A 105 14.33 -8.78 2.01
C GLY A 105 15.84 -8.93 2.11
N GLU A 106 16.31 -9.68 3.11
CA GLU A 106 17.75 -9.85 3.37
C GLU A 106 18.49 -10.47 2.17
N ASP A 107 17.93 -11.53 1.58
CA ASP A 107 18.51 -12.25 0.44
C ASP A 107 17.88 -11.86 -0.90
N SER A 108 16.60 -11.49 -0.90
CA SER A 108 15.83 -11.26 -2.13
C SER A 108 14.67 -10.32 -1.89
N ASN A 109 14.45 -9.42 -2.86
CA ASN A 109 13.29 -8.54 -2.85
C ASN A 109 12.09 -9.23 -3.49
N GLY A 110 10.90 -8.96 -2.93
CA GLY A 110 9.63 -9.31 -3.55
C GLY A 110 9.16 -8.20 -4.50
N TYR A 111 8.56 -8.60 -5.62
CA TYR A 111 7.95 -7.68 -6.59
C TYR A 111 6.54 -8.14 -6.94
N GLY A 112 5.62 -7.19 -7.06
CA GLY A 112 4.22 -7.44 -7.42
C GLY A 112 3.78 -6.56 -8.58
N VAL A 113 2.88 -7.10 -9.40
CA VAL A 113 2.20 -6.35 -10.46
C VAL A 113 0.72 -6.69 -10.39
N LYS A 114 -0.12 -5.66 -10.43
CA LYS A 114 -1.57 -5.77 -10.51
C LYS A 114 -2.06 -4.92 -11.67
N SER A 115 -3.01 -5.42 -12.44
CA SER A 115 -3.68 -4.65 -13.48
C SER A 115 -5.12 -5.13 -13.63
N GLY A 116 -5.99 -4.26 -14.13
CA GLY A 116 -7.38 -4.61 -14.31
C GLY A 116 -8.20 -3.53 -15.00
N ILE A 117 -9.50 -3.84 -15.14
CA ILE A 117 -10.52 -2.96 -15.73
C ILE A 117 -11.62 -2.81 -14.69
N LYS A 118 -12.11 -1.59 -14.50
CA LYS A 118 -13.28 -1.27 -13.68
C LYS A 118 -14.39 -0.75 -14.59
N HIS A 119 -15.58 -1.32 -14.47
CA HIS A 119 -16.80 -0.84 -15.12
C HIS A 119 -17.88 -0.57 -14.06
N VAL A 120 -18.59 0.55 -14.19
CA VAL A 120 -19.67 0.98 -13.28
C VAL A 120 -20.97 1.09 -14.07
N PHE A 121 -22.01 0.37 -13.63
CA PHE A 121 -23.34 0.34 -14.25
C PHE A 121 -24.27 1.45 -13.72
#